data_AF-A0A6M3LRA0-F1
#
_entry.id   AF-A0A6M3LRA0-F1
#
_cell.length_a   1.000
_cell.length_b   1.000
_cell.length_c   1.000
_cell.angle_alpha   90.00
_cell.angle_beta   90.00
_cell.angle_gamma   90.00
#
_symmetry.space_group_name_H-M   'P 1'
#
loop_
_entity.id
_entity.type
_entity.pdbx_description
1 polymer ?
#
loop_
_entity_poly.entity_id
_entity_poly.type
_entity_poly.pdbx_seq_one_letter_code
_entity_poly.pdbx_strand_id
1 'polypeptide(L)'
;MDWMLIFTMVIDAIMQCMENRSRPDIEASLRRPGALETLTLRRIIKQQTGLRGRALADAVAEGLAYGKSMPSEAIAAMMEEAEERVQAAAAADA
;
A
#
# COMPACT_ATOMS: atom_id res chain seq x y z
N MET A 1 -16.79 -1.92 -0.42
CA MET A 1 -15.65 -2.82 -0.68
C MET A 1 -15.28 -3.45 0.66
N ASP A 2 -14.78 -4.69 0.71
CA ASP A 2 -14.40 -5.30 1.99
C ASP A 2 -13.20 -4.53 2.59
N TRP A 3 -13.30 -4.15 3.86
CA TRP A 3 -12.26 -3.41 4.59
C TRP A 3 -10.93 -4.19 4.63
N MET A 4 -11.00 -5.52 4.72
CA MET A 4 -9.84 -6.39 4.67
C MET A 4 -9.10 -6.31 3.33
N LEU A 5 -9.83 -6.07 2.23
CA LEU A 5 -9.27 -5.97 0.88
C LEU A 5 -8.51 -4.65 0.68
N ILE A 6 -9.02 -3.55 1.25
CA ILE A 6 -8.32 -2.25 1.20
C ILE A 6 -6.97 -2.33 1.93
N PHE A 7 -6.95 -3.00 3.08
CA PHE A 7 -5.76 -3.18 3.90
C PHE A 7 -4.64 -3.92 3.16
N THR A 8 -4.95 -5.07 2.57
CA THR A 8 -3.98 -5.86 1.81
C THR A 8 -3.46 -5.11 0.58
N MET A 9 -4.31 -4.34 -0.11
CA MET A 9 -3.89 -3.52 -1.25
C MET A 9 -2.91 -2.40 -0.86
N VAL A 10 -3.06 -1.83 0.34
CA VAL A 10 -2.12 -0.82 0.87
C VAL A 10 -0.77 -1.47 1.20
N ILE A 11 -0.77 -2.68 1.77
CA ILE A 11 0.48 -3.44 2.03
C ILE A 11 1.21 -3.75 0.71
N ASP A 12 0.51 -4.24 -0.30
CA ASP A 12 1.11 -4.53 -1.60
C ASP A 12 1.72 -3.26 -2.23
N ALA A 13 1.08 -2.11 -2.02
CA ALA A 13 1.60 -0.83 -2.47
C ALA A 13 2.89 -0.44 -1.74
N ILE A 14 2.94 -0.69 -0.42
CA ILE A 14 4.11 -0.46 0.42
C ILE A 14 5.26 -1.36 -0.04
N MET A 15 5.04 -2.67 -0.22
CA MET A 15 6.07 -3.62 -0.68
C MET A 15 6.73 -3.17 -1.98
N GLN A 16 5.95 -2.71 -2.96
CA GLN A 16 6.48 -2.21 -4.23
C GLN A 16 7.25 -0.89 -4.08
N CYS A 17 6.90 -0.06 -3.10
CA CYS A 17 7.67 1.14 -2.79
C CYS A 17 9.01 0.80 -2.13
N MET A 18 9.08 -0.28 -1.34
CA MET A 18 10.29 -0.73 -0.66
C MET A 18 11.39 -1.21 -1.61
N GLU A 19 11.05 -1.64 -2.82
CA GLU A 19 12.04 -1.97 -3.86
C GLU A 19 12.94 -0.78 -4.24
N ASN A 20 12.48 0.47 -4.04
CA ASN A 20 13.13 1.66 -4.56
C ASN A 20 13.31 2.79 -3.54
N ARG A 21 12.83 2.65 -2.30
CA ARG A 21 12.81 3.73 -1.30
C ARG A 21 13.09 3.23 0.11
N SER A 22 13.59 4.14 0.94
CA SER A 22 13.87 3.86 2.34
C SER A 22 12.58 3.81 3.18
N ARG A 23 12.61 3.04 4.27
CA ARG A 23 11.50 2.93 5.22
C ARG A 23 10.98 4.29 5.74
N PRO A 24 11.84 5.23 6.17
CA PRO A 24 11.40 6.57 6.60
C PRO A 24 10.64 7.34 5.52
N ASP A 25 11.07 7.23 4.26
CA ASP A 25 10.42 7.92 3.14
C ASP A 25 9.03 7.36 2.86
N ILE A 26 8.85 6.04 3.00
CA ILE A 26 7.57 5.36 2.82
C ILE A 26 6.62 5.71 3.95
N GLU A 27 7.08 5.70 5.19
CA GLU A 27 6.26 6.09 6.34
C GLU A 27 5.76 7.54 6.23
N ALA A 28 6.64 8.46 5.82
CA ALA A 28 6.28 9.85 5.57
C ALA A 28 5.26 9.98 4.42
N SER A 29 5.43 9.20 3.36
CA SER A 29 4.53 9.13 2.20
C SER A 29 3.16 8.55 2.55
N LEU A 30 3.05 7.58 3.45
CA LEU A 30 1.73 7.05 3.87
C LEU A 30 0.91 8.09 4.64
N ARG A 31 1.57 8.97 5.39
CA ARG A 31 0.92 10.11 6.07
C ARG A 31 0.54 11.23 5.10
N ARG A 32 1.25 11.37 3.99
CA ARG A 32 1.01 12.37 2.93
C ARG A 32 1.20 11.73 1.56
N PRO A 33 0.18 10.98 1.07
CA PRO A 33 0.32 10.24 -0.17
C PRO A 33 0.61 11.18 -1.34
N GLY A 34 1.69 10.89 -2.07
CA GLY A 34 2.07 11.60 -3.28
C GLY A 34 1.49 10.95 -4.54
N ALA A 35 1.97 11.43 -5.69
CA ALA A 35 1.55 10.90 -6.99
C ALA A 35 1.92 9.42 -7.16
N LEU A 36 3.07 9.00 -6.61
CA LEU A 36 3.55 7.62 -6.73
C LEU A 36 2.66 6.65 -5.95
N GLU A 37 2.37 6.94 -4.68
CA GLU A 37 1.50 6.11 -3.81
C GLU A 37 0.09 6.02 -4.40
N THR A 38 -0.41 7.14 -4.94
CA THR A 38 -1.70 7.18 -5.62
C THR A 38 -1.72 6.26 -6.84
N LEU A 39 -0.65 6.26 -7.66
CA LEU A 39 -0.55 5.40 -8.84
C LEU A 39 -0.40 3.93 -8.47
N THR A 40 0.41 3.62 -7.46
CA THR A 40 0.63 2.26 -6.97
C THR A 40 -0.66 1.67 -6.42
N LEU A 41 -1.35 2.39 -5.53
CA LEU A 41 -2.64 1.96 -4.99
C LEU A 41 -3.68 1.80 -6.09
N ARG A 42 -3.75 2.75 -7.03
CA ARG A 42 -4.64 2.65 -8.19
C ARG A 42 -4.35 1.42 -9.05
N ARG A 43 -3.08 1.08 -9.28
CA ARG A 43 -2.69 -0.11 -10.06
C ARG A 43 -3.18 -1.37 -9.38
N ILE A 44 -2.94 -1.50 -8.08
CA ILE A 44 -3.29 -2.67 -7.29
C ILE A 44 -4.81 -2.84 -7.20
N ILE A 45 -5.55 -1.77 -6.84
CA ILE A 45 -7.02 -1.81 -6.81
C ILE A 45 -7.55 -2.25 -8.17
N LYS A 46 -7.07 -1.67 -9.27
CA LYS A 46 -7.49 -2.04 -10.62
C LYS A 46 -7.20 -3.51 -10.94
N GLN A 47 -6.02 -4.02 -10.58
CA GLN A 47 -5.62 -5.41 -10.85
C GLN A 47 -6.47 -6.43 -10.07
N GLN A 48 -6.73 -6.15 -8.79
CA GLN A 48 -7.43 -7.10 -7.91
C GLN A 48 -8.95 -7.04 -8.04
N THR A 49 -9.53 -5.87 -8.37
CA THR A 49 -11.00 -5.69 -8.41
C THR A 49 -11.58 -5.50 -9.80
N GLY A 50 -10.74 -5.21 -10.80
CA GLY A 50 -11.18 -4.85 -12.14
C GLY A 50 -11.87 -3.49 -12.26
N LEU A 51 -11.93 -2.68 -11.20
CA LEU A 51 -12.62 -1.38 -11.18
C LEU A 51 -12.02 -0.39 -12.21
N ARG A 52 -12.89 0.48 -12.75
CA ARG A 52 -12.55 1.50 -13.75
C ARG A 52 -13.30 2.81 -13.51
N GLY A 53 -12.87 3.87 -14.20
CA GLY A 53 -13.54 5.17 -14.19
C GLY A 53 -13.70 5.75 -12.78
N ARG A 54 -14.91 6.21 -12.46
CA ARG A 54 -15.21 6.85 -11.17
C ARG A 54 -15.10 5.90 -9.98
N ALA A 55 -15.56 4.66 -10.11
CA ALA A 55 -15.50 3.68 -9.03
C ALA A 55 -14.04 3.36 -8.62
N LEU A 56 -13.11 3.34 -9.58
CA LEU A 56 -11.68 3.20 -9.28
C LEU A 56 -11.14 4.44 -8.55
N ALA A 57 -11.55 5.65 -8.95
CA ALA A 57 -11.12 6.88 -8.30
C ALA A 57 -11.62 6.95 -6.85
N ASP A 58 -12.88 6.56 -6.60
CA ASP A 58 -13.48 6.54 -5.26
C ASP A 58 -12.77 5.52 -4.36
N ALA A 59 -12.49 4.32 -4.86
CA ALA A 59 -11.76 3.29 -4.12
C ALA A 59 -10.32 3.69 -3.80
N VAL A 60 -9.63 4.38 -4.72
CA VAL A 60 -8.29 4.94 -4.45
C VAL A 60 -8.37 6.00 -3.37
N ALA A 61 -9.33 6.92 -3.45
CA ALA A 61 -9.50 7.96 -2.44
C ALA A 61 -9.77 7.38 -1.05
N GLU A 62 -10.59 6.33 -0.97
CA GLU A 62 -10.87 5.60 0.28
C GLU A 62 -9.62 4.94 0.86
N GLY A 63 -8.83 4.23 0.04
CA GLY A 63 -7.59 3.61 0.50
C GLY A 63 -6.53 4.63 0.94
N LEU A 64 -6.43 5.78 0.26
CA LEU A 64 -5.54 6.87 0.68
C LEU A 64 -6.00 7.51 1.99
N ALA A 65 -7.31 7.74 2.16
CA ALA A 65 -7.87 8.28 3.38
C ALA A 65 -7.63 7.34 4.57
N TYR A 66 -7.79 6.03 4.34
CA TYR A 66 -7.48 5.01 5.33
C TYR A 66 -6.01 5.07 5.75
N GLY A 67 -5.07 5.03 4.80
CA GLY A 67 -3.64 5.13 5.07
C GLY A 67 -3.27 6.37 5.89
N LYS A 68 -3.87 7.52 5.57
CA LYS A 68 -3.67 8.78 6.31
C LYS A 68 -4.23 8.74 7.73
N SER A 69 -5.31 7.99 7.96
CA SER A 69 -5.99 7.90 9.25
C SER A 69 -5.38 6.87 10.21
N MET A 70 -4.45 6.03 9.73
CA MET A 70 -3.86 4.98 10.56
C MET A 70 -2.93 5.54 11.64
N PRO A 71 -2.96 4.98 12.87
CA PRO A 71 -1.98 5.28 13.90
C PRO A 71 -0.55 4.92 13.44
N SER A 72 0.45 5.64 13.94
CA SER A 72 1.86 5.38 13.60
C SER A 72 2.31 3.95 13.93
N GLU A 73 1.81 3.37 15.02
CA GLU A 73 2.08 1.99 15.41
C GLU A 73 1.51 0.97 14.39
N ALA A 74 0.31 1.24 13.86
CA ALA A 74 -0.30 0.38 12.84
C ALA A 74 0.47 0.45 11.51
N ILE A 75 0.93 1.65 11.12
CA ILE A 75 1.79 1.81 9.94
C ILE A 75 3.11 1.06 10.13
N ALA A 76 3.74 1.17 11.31
CA ALA A 76 4.98 0.47 11.60
C ALA A 76 4.81 -1.06 11.54
N ALA A 77 3.71 -1.59 12.08
CA ALA A 77 3.38 -3.01 12.00
C ALA A 77 3.15 -3.49 10.56
N MET A 78 2.42 -2.71 9.74
CA MET A 78 2.24 -3.03 8.31
C MET A 78 3.55 -3.02 7.53
N MET A 79 4.46 -2.10 7.88
CA MET A 79 5.78 -2.03 7.27
C MET A 79 6.68 -3.20 7.66
N GLU A 80 6.60 -3.65 8.92
CA GLU A 80 7.30 -4.83 9.41
C GLU A 80 6.79 -6.10 8.72
N GLU A 81 5.46 -6.26 8.61
CA GLU A 81 4.84 -7.36 7.84
C GLU A 81 5.27 -7.34 6.36
N ALA A 82 5.34 -6.15 5.74
CA ALA A 82 5.82 -6.00 4.37
C ALA A 82 7.30 -6.41 4.23
N GLU A 83 8.17 -6.03 5.18
CA GLU A 83 9.58 -6.41 5.21
C GLU A 83 9.76 -7.92 5.33
N GLU A 84 9.04 -8.56 6.25
CA GLU A 84 9.10 -10.01 6.45
C GLU A 84 8.71 -10.76 5.16
N ARG A 85 7.68 -10.29 4.47
CA ARG A 85 7.22 -10.89 3.20
C ARG A 85 8.24 -10.74 2.07
N VAL A 86 8.87 -9.58 1.96
CA VAL A 86 9.94 -9.34 0.97
C VAL A 86 11.15 -10.23 1.26
N GLN A 87 11.56 -10.35 2.54
CA GLN A 87 12.67 -11.21 2.94
C GLN A 87 12.37 -12.70 2.69
N ALA A 88 11.15 -13.14 3.00
CA ALA A 88 10.72 -14.52 2.74
C ALA A 88 10.71 -14.87 1.25
N ALA A 89 10.27 -13.93 0.39
CA ALA A 89 10.31 -14.12 -1.06
C ALA A 89 11.76 -14.20 -1.58
N ALA A 90 12.64 -13.31 -1.12
CA ALA A 90 14.05 -13.31 -1.51
C ALA A 90 14.79 -14.59 -1.06
N ALA A 91 14.43 -15.16 0.10
CA ALA A 91 14.98 -16.41 0.59
C ALA A 91 14.45 -17.65 -0.14
N ALA A 92 13.27 -17.56 -0.77
CA ALA A 92 12.70 -18.66 -1.57
C ALA A 92 13.29 -18.73 -3.00
N ASP A 93 13.84 -17.62 -3.50
CA ASP A 93 14.45 -17.50 -4.83
C ASP A 93 15.99 -17.71 -4.83
N ALA A 94 16.61 -17.93 -3.67
CA ALA A 94 18.06 -18.13 -3.47
C ALA A 94 18.43 -19.62 -3.27
#